data_AF-A0A1Y2A8L2-F1
#
_entry.id   AF-A0A1Y2A8L2-F1
#
_cell.length_a   1.000
_cell.length_b   1.000
_cell.length_c   1.000
_cell.angle_alpha   90.00
_cell.angle_beta   90.00
_cell.angle_gamma   90.00
#
_symmetry.space_group_name_H-M   'P 1'
#
loop_
_entity.id
_entity.type
_entity.pdbx_description
1 polymer ?
#
loop_
_entity_poly.entity_id
_entity_poly.type
_entity_poly.pdbx_seq_one_letter_code
_entity_poly.pdbx_strand_id
1 'polypeptide(L)'
;MAKIEVNVKELEVAKVVSGPFDLFSDSFRIEFLEPPTSLNATVLMRATYFSSSPLIQQGKSHPQSPPLHLHFDQSETFLVVSGSVGTTETWAAKDEVWTAENTPHEIKPWVP
;
A
#
# COMPACT_ATOMS: atom_id res chain seq x y z
N MET A 1 10.62 -18.74 -5.80
CA MET A 1 10.52 -17.39 -6.38
C MET A 1 11.55 -16.51 -5.69
N ALA A 2 12.29 -15.68 -6.44
CA ALA A 2 13.27 -14.77 -5.85
C ALA A 2 12.55 -13.71 -5.00
N LYS A 3 13.13 -13.37 -3.85
CA LYS A 3 12.62 -12.30 -2.99
C LYS A 3 12.77 -10.98 -3.76
N ILE A 4 11.70 -10.22 -3.94
CA ILE A 4 11.79 -8.89 -4.57
C ILE A 4 12.55 -8.00 -3.59
N GLU A 5 13.75 -7.58 -3.99
CA GLU A 5 14.54 -6.64 -3.21
C GLU A 5 14.11 -5.23 -3.60
N VAL A 6 13.36 -4.57 -2.71
CA VAL A 6 12.86 -3.22 -2.96
C VAL A 6 13.93 -2.21 -2.57
N ASN A 7 14.46 -1.48 -3.57
CA ASN A 7 15.36 -0.36 -3.33
C ASN A 7 14.56 0.91 -3.02
N VAL A 8 14.44 1.26 -1.74
CA VAL A 8 13.67 2.43 -1.26
C VAL A 8 14.13 3.73 -1.92
N LYS A 9 15.44 3.88 -2.19
CA LYS A 9 15.96 5.10 -2.82
C LYS A 9 15.45 5.29 -4.26
N GLU A 10 15.22 4.20 -4.99
CA GLU A 10 14.65 4.26 -6.33
C GLU A 10 13.16 4.65 -6.29
N LEU A 11 12.44 4.22 -5.24
CA LEU A 11 11.05 4.60 -5.01
C LEU A 11 10.89 6.07 -4.62
N GLU A 12 11.81 6.61 -3.82
CA GLU A 12 11.77 8.01 -3.36
C GLU A 12 11.88 9.01 -4.52
N VAL A 13 12.64 8.66 -5.55
CA VAL A 13 12.86 9.51 -6.74
C VAL A 13 11.94 9.15 -7.90
N ALA A 14 11.06 8.16 -7.74
CA ALA A 14 10.15 7.73 -8.78
C ALA A 14 9.23 8.89 -9.20
N LYS A 15 9.13 9.10 -10.51
CA LYS A 15 8.38 10.21 -11.09
C LYS A 15 6.88 10.02 -10.89
N VAL A 16 6.18 11.07 -10.45
CA VAL A 16 4.71 11.08 -10.46
C VAL A 16 4.22 11.16 -11.90
N VAL A 17 3.45 10.16 -12.34
CA VAL A 17 2.85 10.11 -13.68
C VAL A 17 1.39 10.56 -13.69
N SER A 18 0.70 10.47 -12.55
CA SER A 18 -0.68 10.95 -12.40
C SER A 18 -1.03 11.24 -10.94
N GLY A 19 -1.94 12.19 -10.72
CA GLY A 19 -2.32 12.70 -9.39
C GLY A 19 -1.61 14.03 -9.06
N PRO A 20 -1.66 14.48 -7.79
CA PRO A 20 -2.30 13.80 -6.66
C PRO A 20 -3.82 13.77 -6.79
N PHE A 21 -4.43 12.67 -6.35
CA PHE A 21 -5.88 12.56 -6.18
C PHE A 21 -6.19 12.52 -4.69
N ASP A 22 -6.90 13.54 -4.22
CA ASP A 22 -7.44 13.57 -2.87
C ASP A 22 -8.80 12.90 -2.85
N LEU A 23 -8.93 11.90 -1.99
CA LEU A 23 -10.08 11.02 -1.88
C LEU A 23 -10.60 11.02 -0.45
N PHE A 24 -11.87 10.67 -0.30
CA PHE A 24 -12.52 10.49 0.99
C PHE A 24 -12.40 11.73 1.89
N SER A 25 -12.80 12.91 1.39
CA SER A 25 -12.72 14.17 2.13
C SER A 25 -11.30 14.48 2.62
N ASP A 26 -10.34 14.36 1.71
CA ASP A 26 -8.92 14.65 1.91
C ASP A 26 -8.25 13.83 3.03
N SER A 27 -8.84 12.70 3.43
CA SER A 27 -8.21 11.79 4.40
C SER A 27 -7.14 10.89 3.76
N PHE A 28 -7.22 10.71 2.45
CA PHE A 28 -6.36 9.79 1.70
C PHE A 28 -5.97 10.41 0.36
N ARG A 29 -4.67 10.52 0.12
CA ARG A 29 -4.10 10.95 -1.16
C ARG A 29 -3.39 9.82 -1.84
N ILE A 30 -3.61 9.68 -3.14
CA ILE A 30 -2.90 8.74 -3.98
C ILE A 30 -2.23 9.42 -5.17
N GLU A 31 -0.99 9.04 -5.43
CA GLU A 31 -0.18 9.45 -6.58
C GLU A 31 0.29 8.19 -7.30
N PHE A 32 0.09 8.13 -8.61
CA PHE A 32 0.63 7.05 -9.44
C PHE A 32 2.04 7.42 -9.86
N LEU A 33 2.98 6.51 -9.65
CA LEU A 33 4.38 6.70 -9.95
C LEU A 33 4.81 5.81 -11.12
N GLU A 34 5.81 6.27 -11.86
CA GLU A 34 6.51 5.44 -12.84
C GLU A 34 7.29 4.34 -12.11
N PRO A 35 6.99 3.05 -12.31
CA PRO A 35 7.72 1.98 -11.66
C PRO A 35 9.18 1.96 -12.13
N PRO A 36 10.17 1.91 -11.21
CA PRO A 36 11.55 1.62 -11.57
C PRO A 36 11.65 0.34 -12.39
N THR A 37 12.52 0.31 -13.41
CA THR A 37 12.71 -0.88 -14.27
C THR A 37 13.26 -2.10 -13.53
N SER A 38 13.89 -1.88 -12.37
CA SER A 38 14.32 -2.91 -11.41
C SER A 38 13.14 -3.63 -10.75
N LEU A 39 11.98 -2.98 -10.67
CA LEU A 39 10.76 -3.54 -10.12
C LEU A 39 9.88 -4.08 -11.23
N ASN A 40 9.55 -5.37 -11.17
CA ASN A 40 8.54 -5.97 -12.02
C ASN A 40 7.13 -5.63 -11.48
N ALA A 41 6.78 -4.34 -11.48
CA ALA A 41 5.49 -3.84 -11.02
C ALA A 41 4.70 -3.24 -12.18
N THR A 42 3.44 -3.65 -12.32
CA THR A 42 2.53 -3.07 -13.33
C THR A 42 2.05 -1.68 -12.92
N VAL A 43 1.86 -1.45 -11.62
CA VAL A 43 1.39 -0.19 -11.04
C VAL A 43 2.20 0.08 -9.78
N LEU A 44 2.70 1.31 -9.63
CA LEU A 44 3.32 1.80 -8.39
C LEU A 44 2.50 3.00 -7.90
N MET A 45 2.13 2.99 -6.62
CA MET A 45 1.34 4.06 -6.00
C MET A 45 2.02 4.54 -4.73
N ARG A 46 2.07 5.86 -4.54
CA ARG A 46 2.34 6.47 -3.25
C ARG A 46 1.02 6.87 -2.63
N ALA A 47 0.75 6.32 -1.45
CA ALA A 47 -0.46 6.52 -0.69
C ALA A 47 -0.14 7.25 0.62
N THR A 48 -0.87 8.32 0.92
CA THR A 48 -0.73 9.10 2.15
C THR A 48 -2.06 9.18 2.86
N TYR A 49 -2.09 8.71 4.10
CA TYR A 49 -3.22 8.85 5.02
C TYR A 49 -2.96 10.05 5.93
N PHE A 50 -3.85 11.04 5.94
CA PHE A 50 -3.65 12.26 6.70
C PHE A 50 -4.23 12.15 8.11
N SER A 51 -3.35 12.09 9.11
CA SER A 51 -3.71 11.98 10.53
C SER A 51 -4.57 13.13 11.07
N SER A 52 -4.58 14.27 10.38
CA SER A 52 -5.45 15.41 10.70
C SER A 52 -6.92 15.16 10.37
N SER A 53 -7.24 14.19 9.51
CA SER A 53 -8.63 13.88 9.16
C SER A 53 -9.29 13.04 10.25
N PRO A 54 -10.51 13.39 10.70
CA PRO A 54 -11.25 12.58 11.67
C PRO A 54 -11.60 11.19 11.13
N LEU A 55 -11.63 11.02 9.80
CA LEU A 55 -11.91 9.72 9.20
C LEU A 55 -10.83 8.68 9.56
N ILE A 56 -9.56 9.06 9.74
CA ILE A 56 -8.50 8.11 10.08
C ILE A 56 -8.77 7.38 11.40
N GLN A 57 -9.50 8.01 12.33
CA GLN A 57 -9.89 7.39 13.60
C GLN A 57 -10.91 6.25 13.43
N GLN A 58 -11.52 6.10 12.25
CA GLN A 58 -12.49 5.03 11.97
C GLN A 58 -11.82 3.67 11.74
N GLY A 59 -10.50 3.62 11.54
CA GLY A 59 -9.77 2.37 11.31
C GLY A 59 -10.38 1.55 10.17
N LYS A 60 -10.77 0.30 10.44
CA LYS A 60 -11.40 -0.60 9.44
C LYS A 60 -12.73 -0.09 8.87
N SER A 61 -13.39 0.86 9.55
CA SER A 61 -14.61 1.48 9.07
C SER A 61 -14.35 2.68 8.16
N HIS A 62 -13.08 3.05 7.93
CA HIS A 62 -12.71 4.10 6.98
C HIS A 62 -13.15 3.71 5.56
N PRO A 63 -13.73 4.62 4.76
CA PRO A 63 -14.27 4.28 3.44
C PRO A 63 -13.23 3.85 2.39
N GLN A 64 -11.95 4.17 2.61
CA GLN A 64 -10.85 3.61 1.82
C GLN A 64 -10.55 2.14 2.15
N SER A 65 -10.85 1.67 3.37
CA SER A 65 -10.56 0.29 3.79
C SER A 65 -11.29 -0.66 2.84
N PRO A 66 -10.59 -1.36 1.94
CA PRO A 66 -11.25 -2.18 0.94
C PRO A 66 -11.95 -3.36 1.64
N PRO A 67 -13.05 -3.88 1.06
CA PRO A 67 -13.55 -5.19 1.45
C PRO A 67 -12.45 -6.25 1.33
N LEU A 68 -12.60 -7.34 2.08
CA LEU A 68 -11.72 -8.51 1.91
C LEU A 68 -11.77 -8.98 0.44
N HIS A 69 -10.61 -9.03 -0.20
CA HIS A 69 -10.46 -9.42 -1.59
C HIS A 69 -9.19 -10.26 -1.78
N LEU A 70 -9.06 -10.84 -2.98
CA LEU A 70 -7.96 -11.72 -3.37
C LEU A 70 -7.27 -11.14 -4.60
N HIS A 71 -5.96 -11.37 -4.69
CA HIS A 71 -5.20 -11.12 -5.90
C HIS A 71 -4.93 -12.46 -6.59
N PHE A 72 -5.17 -12.56 -7.91
CA PHE A 72 -5.08 -13.84 -8.64
C PHE A 72 -3.75 -13.98 -9.39
N ASP A 73 -3.48 -13.09 -10.34
CA ASP A 73 -2.30 -13.16 -11.22
C ASP A 73 -1.19 -12.17 -10.83
N GLN A 74 -1.46 -11.31 -9.86
CA GLN A 74 -0.55 -10.25 -9.42
C GLN A 74 -0.39 -10.34 -7.91
N SER A 75 0.82 -10.07 -7.40
CA SER A 75 0.99 -9.79 -5.98
C SER A 75 0.70 -8.31 -5.70
N GLU A 76 0.30 -8.00 -4.47
CA GLU A 76 0.32 -6.65 -3.94
C GLU A 76 1.43 -6.57 -2.89
N THR A 77 2.21 -5.48 -2.87
CA THR A 77 3.28 -5.30 -1.89
C THR A 77 3.18 -3.93 -1.25
N PHE A 78 3.19 -3.91 0.08
CA PHE A 78 3.14 -2.70 0.90
C PHE A 78 4.52 -2.39 1.46
N LEU A 79 4.96 -1.14 1.31
CA LEU A 79 6.10 -0.58 2.02
C LEU A 79 5.63 0.66 2.77
N VAL A 80 5.70 0.63 4.11
CA VAL A 80 5.43 1.81 4.92
C VAL A 80 6.69 2.65 4.97
N VAL A 81 6.66 3.84 4.37
CA VAL A 81 7.81 4.76 4.36
C VAL A 81 7.83 5.64 5.62
N SER A 82 6.66 5.96 6.18
CA SER A 82 6.52 6.76 7.40
C SER A 82 5.18 6.46 8.08
N GLY A 83 5.12 6.66 9.40
CA GLY A 83 3.94 6.39 10.20
C GLY A 83 3.66 4.89 10.34
N SER A 84 2.39 4.53 10.32
CA SER A 84 1.95 3.14 10.40
C SER A 84 0.69 2.89 9.58
N VAL A 85 0.51 1.64 9.14
CA VAL A 85 -0.67 1.16 8.41
C VAL A 85 -1.10 -0.17 9.01
N GLY A 86 -2.39 -0.32 9.26
CA GLY A 86 -2.97 -1.59 9.69
C GLY A 86 -3.47 -2.40 8.50
N THR A 87 -3.24 -3.70 8.47
CA THR A 87 -3.88 -4.64 7.54
C THR A 87 -4.68 -5.69 8.32
N THR A 88 -5.73 -6.20 7.68
CA THR A 88 -6.43 -7.41 8.14
C THR A 88 -6.29 -8.46 7.06
N GLU A 89 -5.71 -9.59 7.41
CA GLU A 89 -5.34 -10.63 6.44
C GLU A 89 -5.89 -11.99 6.83
N THR A 90 -5.94 -12.87 5.82
CA THR A 90 -6.40 -14.26 5.91
C THR A 90 -7.88 -14.40 6.26
N TRP A 91 -8.41 -15.62 6.09
CA TRP A 91 -9.76 -15.96 6.53
C TRP A 91 -9.95 -15.86 8.06
N ALA A 92 -8.87 -15.88 8.84
CA ALA A 92 -8.92 -15.72 10.29
C ALA A 92 -9.02 -14.25 10.74
N ALA A 93 -9.06 -13.29 9.79
CA ALA A 93 -9.12 -11.86 10.07
C ALA A 93 -8.02 -11.40 11.04
N LYS A 94 -6.78 -11.81 10.76
CA LYS A 94 -5.62 -11.44 11.58
C LYS A 94 -5.24 -9.99 11.31
N ASP A 95 -5.14 -9.20 12.36
CA ASP A 95 -4.70 -7.81 12.28
C ASP A 95 -3.21 -7.69 12.49
N GLU A 96 -2.56 -6.92 11.64
CA GLU A 96 -1.15 -6.56 11.75
C GLU A 96 -0.97 -5.06 11.54
N VAL A 97 0.04 -4.49 12.19
CA VAL A 97 0.43 -3.08 12.03
C VAL A 97 1.84 -3.04 11.47
N TRP A 98 1.99 -2.34 10.36
CA TRP A 98 3.24 -2.15 9.64
C TRP A 98 3.79 -0.76 9.89
N THR A 99 5.09 -0.65 10.07
CA THR A 99 5.86 0.60 10.23
C THR A 99 7.05 0.61 9.27
N ALA A 100 7.80 1.72 9.24
CA ALA A 100 9.01 1.83 8.42
C ALA A 100 10.17 0.90 8.84
N GLU A 101 10.08 0.28 10.03
CA GLU A 101 11.06 -0.71 10.48
C GLU A 101 10.78 -2.11 9.91
N ASN A 102 9.57 -2.35 9.41
CA ASN A 102 9.22 -3.62 8.78
C ASN A 102 9.77 -3.69 7.35
N THR A 103 10.09 -4.92 6.91
CA THR A 103 10.40 -5.16 5.49
C THR A 103 9.13 -5.00 4.65
N PRO A 104 9.26 -4.74 3.32
CA PRO A 104 8.12 -4.78 2.41
C PRO A 104 7.28 -6.04 2.62
N HIS A 105 5.97 -5.86 2.76
CA HIS A 105 5.02 -6.93 3.00
C HIS A 105 4.32 -7.32 1.71
N GLU A 106 4.53 -8.57 1.28
CA GLU A 106 3.96 -9.11 0.03
C GLU A 106 2.70 -9.92 0.33
N ILE A 107 1.57 -9.46 -0.20
CA ILE A 107 0.35 -10.25 -0.37
C ILE A 107 0.51 -11.06 -1.65
N LYS A 108 0.74 -12.36 -1.48
CA LYS A 108 0.95 -13.28 -2.59
C LYS A 108 -0.36 -13.56 -3.34
N PRO A 109 -0.27 -13.90 -4.63
CA PRO A 109 -1.45 -14.31 -5.37
C PRO A 109 -2.05 -15.58 -4.75
N TRP A 110 -3.39 -15.63 -4.72
CA TRP A 110 -4.12 -16.75 -4.18
C TRP A 110 -3.99 -17.98 -5.10
N VAL A 111 -3.69 -19.12 -4.50
CA VAL A 111 -3.66 -20.42 -5.18
C VAL A 111 -4.75 -21.30 -4.54
N PRO A 112 -5.66 -21.90 -5.35
CA PRO A 112 -6.72 -22.78 -4.86
C PRO A 112 -6.25 -23.98 -4.06
#